data_AF-A0A7K2X306-F1
#
_entry.id   AF-A0A7K2X306-F1
#
_cell.length_a   1.000
_cell.length_b   1.000
_cell.length_c   1.000
_cell.angle_alpha   90.00
_cell.angle_beta   90.00
_cell.angle_gamma   90.00
#
_symmetry.space_group_name_H-M   'P 1'
#
loop_
_entity.id
_entity.type
_entity.pdbx_description
1 polymer ?
#
loop_
_entity_poly.entity_id
_entity_poly.type
_entity_poly.pdbx_seq_one_letter_code
_entity_poly.pdbx_strand_id
1 'polypeptide(L)' 'MTFHVMLQFQPSDGPTVTGTWEKQETADGKFEEWVYTHAAHPTARITLVEKSAGTRRVLSEWTQATATIRRTT' A
#
# COMPACT_ATOMS: atom_id res chain seq x y z
N MET A 1 -0.42 -17.32 -3.71
CA MET A 1 0.15 -16.03 -3.24
C MET A 1 -0.98 -15.04 -3.17
N THR A 2 -0.99 -14.15 -2.18
CA THR A 2 -1.98 -13.08 -2.08
C THR A 2 -1.27 -11.75 -1.92
N PHE A 3 -1.81 -10.72 -2.54
CA PHE A 3 -1.27 -9.37 -2.51
C PHE A 3 -2.19 -8.51 -1.66
N HIS A 4 -1.63 -7.76 -0.73
CA HIS A 4 -2.34 -6.89 0.18
C HIS A 4 -1.88 -5.46 -0.04
N VAL A 5 -2.81 -4.55 -0.26
CA VAL A 5 -2.56 -3.11 -0.24
C VAL A 5 -3.13 -2.59 1.06
N MET A 6 -2.30 -1.96 1.87
CA MET A 6 -2.68 -1.36 3.14
C MET A 6 -2.56 0.15 3.04
N LEU A 7 -3.61 0.85 3.40
CA LEU A 7 -3.64 2.28 3.60
C LEU A 7 -3.71 2.53 5.10
N GLN A 8 -2.72 3.24 5.61
CA GLN A 8 -2.60 3.59 7.01
C GLN A 8 -2.52 5.11 7.13
N PHE A 9 -3.22 5.64 8.11
CA PHE A 9 -3.08 7.02 8.54
C PHE A 9 -2.38 7.05 9.90
N GLN A 10 -1.99 8.23 10.38
CA GLN A 10 -1.67 8.35 11.80
C GLN A 10 -2.89 7.94 12.64
N PRO A 11 -2.72 7.36 13.84
CA PRO A 11 -3.83 6.84 14.65
C PRO A 11 -4.96 7.84 14.92
N SER A 12 -4.64 9.15 14.90
CA SER A 12 -5.58 10.26 15.07
C SER A 12 -6.35 10.64 13.80
N ASP A 13 -5.92 10.21 12.62
CA ASP A 13 -6.45 10.66 11.33
C ASP A 13 -7.38 9.65 10.65
N GLY A 14 -7.33 8.36 11.02
CA GLY A 14 -8.28 7.40 10.48
C GLY A 14 -7.91 5.92 10.66
N PRO A 15 -8.84 5.03 10.25
CA PRO A 15 -8.63 3.58 10.34
C PRO A 15 -7.64 3.07 9.28
N THR A 16 -7.00 1.94 9.58
CA THR A 16 -6.24 1.20 8.55
C THR A 16 -7.22 0.49 7.62
N VAL A 17 -7.12 0.77 6.32
CA VAL A 17 -7.88 0.08 5.26
C VAL A 17 -6.98 -0.95 4.60
N THR A 18 -7.47 -2.18 4.42
CA THR A 18 -6.71 -3.26 3.76
C THR A 18 -7.54 -3.89 2.66
N GLY A 19 -6.98 -3.94 1.45
CA GLY A 19 -7.51 -4.73 0.35
C GLY A 19 -6.64 -5.95 0.09
N THR A 20 -7.24 -7.03 -0.42
CA THR A 20 -6.55 -8.30 -0.74
C THR A 20 -6.92 -8.75 -2.15
N TRP A 21 -5.92 -9.16 -2.93
CA TRP A 21 -6.06 -9.61 -4.31
C TRP A 21 -5.21 -10.86 -4.57
N GLU A 22 -5.63 -11.67 -5.54
CA GLU A 22 -4.89 -12.88 -5.94
C GLU A 22 -3.88 -12.62 -7.08
N LYS A 23 -4.03 -11.49 -7.79
CA LYS A 23 -3.16 -11.08 -8.90
C LYS A 23 -2.34 -9.86 -8.53
N GLN A 24 -1.03 -9.89 -8.80
CA GLN A 24 -0.13 -8.78 -8.51
C GLN A 24 -0.52 -7.53 -9.30
N GLU A 25 -0.76 -7.67 -10.60
CA GLU A 25 -1.11 -6.54 -11.48
C GLU A 25 -2.35 -5.78 -10.99
N THR A 26 -3.35 -6.49 -10.46
CA THR A 26 -4.53 -5.86 -9.86
C THR A 26 -4.20 -5.12 -8.58
N ALA A 27 -3.32 -5.67 -7.75
CA ALA A 27 -2.88 -5.04 -6.51
C ALA A 27 -1.98 -3.81 -6.77
N ASP A 28 -1.11 -3.86 -7.79
CA ASP A 28 -0.31 -2.72 -8.25
C ASP A 28 -1.22 -1.59 -8.75
N GLY A 29 -2.21 -1.89 -9.60
CA GLY A 29 -3.18 -0.88 -10.05
C GLY A 29 -3.98 -0.26 -8.89
N LYS A 30 -4.34 -1.06 -7.88
CA LYS A 30 -5.01 -0.55 -6.67
C LYS A 30 -4.10 0.24 -5.75
N PHE A 31 -2.83 -0.12 -5.66
CA PHE A 31 -1.81 0.67 -4.97
C PHE A 31 -1.69 2.06 -5.60
N GLU A 32 -1.57 2.14 -6.94
CA GLU A 32 -1.46 3.41 -7.65
C GLU A 32 -2.74 4.26 -7.54
N GLU A 33 -3.92 3.62 -7.64
CA GLU A 33 -5.22 4.28 -7.41
C GLU A 33 -5.26 4.92 -6.01
N TRP A 34 -4.88 4.17 -4.97
CA TRP A 34 -4.89 4.67 -3.60
C TRP A 34 -3.88 5.80 -3.39
N VAL A 35 -2.69 5.70 -4.00
CA VAL A 35 -1.69 6.77 -3.97
C VAL A 35 -2.26 8.04 -4.59
N TYR A 36 -2.90 7.94 -5.76
CA TYR A 36 -3.51 9.09 -6.41
C TYR A 36 -4.64 9.70 -5.56
N THR A 37 -5.55 8.88 -5.03
CA THR A 37 -6.67 9.36 -4.20
C THR A 37 -6.20 10.00 -2.90
N HIS A 38 -5.16 9.47 -2.27
CA HIS A 38 -4.70 9.92 -0.94
C HIS A 38 -3.43 10.79 -0.99
N ALA A 39 -2.99 11.21 -2.18
CA ALA A 39 -1.82 12.05 -2.37
C ALA A 39 -1.90 13.36 -1.56
N ALA A 40 -3.10 13.91 -1.35
CA ALA A 40 -3.27 15.14 -0.57
C ALA A 40 -3.26 14.93 0.95
N HIS A 41 -3.34 13.68 1.44
CA HIS A 41 -3.38 13.39 2.87
C HIS A 41 -1.96 13.33 3.46
N PRO A 42 -1.59 14.25 4.37
CA PRO A 42 -0.20 14.42 4.83
C PRO A 42 0.34 13.21 5.59
N THR A 43 -0.54 12.38 6.13
CA THR A 43 -0.21 11.24 7.00
C THR A 43 -0.54 9.90 6.36
N ALA A 44 -0.94 9.90 5.09
CA ALA A 44 -1.21 8.67 4.35
C ALA A 44 0.09 7.91 4.07
N ARG A 45 0.08 6.64 4.46
CA ARG A 45 1.07 5.63 4.08
C ARG A 45 0.35 4.50 3.37
N ILE A 46 0.85 4.13 2.21
CA ILE A 46 0.31 3.03 1.41
C ILE A 46 1.40 2.00 1.20
N THR A 47 1.09 0.74 1.46
CA THR A 47 2.05 -0.36 1.35
C THR A 47 1.43 -1.51 0.57
N LEU A 48 2.09 -1.92 -0.51
CA LEU A 48 1.79 -3.16 -1.22
C LEU A 48 2.69 -4.27 -0.68
N VAL A 49 2.06 -5.39 -0.36
CA VAL A 49 2.68 -6.54 0.26
C VAL A 49 2.27 -7.81 -0.45
N GLU A 50 3.26 -8.62 -0.82
CA GLU A 50 3.05 -10.01 -1.18
C GLU A 50 3.06 -10.90 0.06
N LYS A 51 2.09 -11.80 0.15
CA LYS A 51 2.02 -12.86 1.15
C LYS A 51 2.08 -14.22 0.44
N SER A 52 3.08 -15.01 0.79
CA SER A 52 3.28 -16.36 0.27
C SER A 52 3.69 -17.29 1.39
N ALA A 53 2.98 -18.42 1.56
CA ALA A 53 3.31 -19.53 2.47
C ALA A 53 3.94 -19.09 3.83
N GLY A 54 3.28 -18.16 4.54
CA GLY A 54 3.71 -17.68 5.86
C GLY A 54 4.72 -16.52 5.85
N THR A 55 5.25 -16.16 4.69
CA THR A 55 6.18 -15.02 4.50
C THR A 55 5.42 -13.81 3.97
N ARG A 56 5.81 -12.63 4.47
CA ARG A 56 5.27 -11.32 4.08
C ARG A 56 6.41 -10.46 3.50
N ARG A 57 6.33 -10.11 2.21
CA ARG A 57 7.31 -9.28 1.51
C ARG A 57 6.66 -7.95 1.12
N VAL A 58 7.29 -6.83 1.48
CA VAL A 58 6.89 -5.51 0.95
C VAL A 58 7.38 -5.41 -0.48
N LEU A 59 6.48 -5.11 -1.42
CA LEU A 59 6.81 -4.90 -2.83
C LEU A 59 6.95 -3.41 -3.15
N SER A 60 6.00 -2.61 -2.64
CA SER A 60 5.98 -1.17 -2.84
C SER A 60 5.55 -0.45 -1.57
N GLU A 61 6.15 0.70 -1.32
CA GLU A 61 5.74 1.62 -0.26
C GLU A 61 5.67 3.04 -0.81
N TRP A 62 4.64 3.76 -0.39
CA TRP A 62 4.50 5.19 -0.64
C TRP A 62 4.12 5.90 0.66
N THR A 63 4.68 7.09 0.84
CA THR A 63 4.37 8.00 1.95
C THR A 63 4.31 9.43 1.43
N GLN A 64 3.32 10.20 1.87
CA GLN A 64 3.22 11.58 1.41
C GLN A 64 4.40 12.45 1.86
N ALA A 65 4.98 12.15 3.04
CA ALA A 65 6.15 12.84 3.56
C ALA A 65 7.37 12.81 2.60
N THR A 66 7.43 11.84 1.69
CA THR A 66 8.53 11.73 0.70
C THR A 66 8.06 11.87 -0.75
N ALA A 67 6.75 11.84 -1.00
CA ALA A 67 6.13 11.80 -2.33
C ALA A 67 6.80 10.80 -3.31
N THR A 68 7.48 9.78 -2.79
CA THR A 68 8.32 8.85 -3.55
C THR A 68 7.78 7.43 -3.41
N ILE A 69 7.53 6.76 -4.52
CA ILE A 69 7.23 5.32 -4.54
C ILE A 69 8.57 4.59 -4.43
N ARG A 70 8.72 3.79 -3.36
CA ARG A 70 9.87 2.89 -3.19
C ARG A 70 9.43 1.49 -3.60
N ARG A 71 9.96 0.98 -4.70
CA ARG A 71 9.79 -0.42 -5.12
C ARG A 71 10.98 -1.24 -4.63
N THR A 72 10.72 -2.29 -3.88
CA THR A 72 11.74 -3.22 -3.38
C THR A 72 11.86 -4.38 -4.36
N THR A 73 12.92 -4.37 -5.17
CA THR A 73 13.28 -5.42 -6.14
C THR A 73 13.62 -6.74 -5.48
#